data_AF-A0A4V6DXL5-F1
#
_entry.id   AF-A0A4V6DXL5-F1
#
_cell.length_a   1.000
_cell.length_b   1.000
_cell.length_c   1.000
_cell.angle_alpha   90.00
_cell.angle_beta   90.00
_cell.angle_gamma   90.00
#
_symmetry.space_group_name_H-M   'P 1'
#
loop_
_entity.id
_entity.type
_entity.pdbx_description
1 polymer ?
#
loop_
_entity_poly.entity_id
_entity_poly.type
_entity_poly.pdbx_seq_one_letter_code
_entity_poly.pdbx_strand_id
1 'polypeptide(L)'
;MKNKIEIVHFEKLIYVQKNGRFEEDRLFEEIIKECDIKNPFEYQIAFLKQDEIYHCFLSRVENLPKCLACFPKAFIFKPLFKNNLIEKNNFCFLELYLDEVYLCFYEQDNFKAFKKFKYEKDMELFLEKTHILELLQYYESEIVISFENNDLIKELKNKAIACKILEQNENKLAELSVPFLDKNTNFIKISKKIFPYYIKLVFLFLLSFLSLSGILIFTNFLNYQENKNLQTQSKISQDKLYRLEKEKNIILEKKLKDLNSTLYNKKTLLDQNFNQLDEIIKNFKPNKDRILILKNIFIWLNQNSLGISSLKLKNYNIIIQFNNQENYLDALRNLKSDFKLISKNDTLYQIILELDHG
;
A
#
# COMPACT_ATOMS: atom_id res chain seq x y z
N MET A 1 9.58 17.84 33.00
CA MET A 1 8.64 18.96 33.29
C MET A 1 8.07 18.70 34.67
N LYS A 2 8.44 19.48 35.69
CA LYS A 2 7.82 19.35 37.02
C LYS A 2 6.32 19.65 36.85
N ASN A 3 5.46 18.82 37.41
CA ASN A 3 4.02 19.04 37.46
C ASN A 3 3.76 20.33 38.25
N LYS A 4 3.80 21.48 37.56
CA LYS A 4 3.55 22.77 38.18
C LYS A 4 2.05 22.83 38.47
N ILE A 5 1.72 22.80 39.74
CA ILE A 5 0.39 23.10 40.23
C ILE A 5 0.23 24.61 40.11
N GLU A 6 -0.87 25.07 39.51
CA GLU A 6 -1.16 26.50 39.42
C GLU A 6 -2.43 26.84 40.18
N ILE A 7 -2.54 28.09 40.61
CA ILE A 7 -3.61 28.56 41.47
C ILE A 7 -4.44 29.56 40.65
N VAL A 8 -5.76 29.44 40.71
CA VAL A 8 -6.65 30.47 40.18
C VAL A 8 -6.97 31.43 41.31
N HIS A 9 -6.47 32.66 41.19
CA HIS A 9 -6.62 33.71 42.19
C HIS A 9 -8.07 34.24 42.27
N PHE A 10 -8.41 34.87 43.39
CA PHE A 10 -9.79 35.22 43.76
C PHE A 10 -10.50 36.14 42.75
N GLU A 11 -9.78 37.05 42.10
CA GLU A 11 -10.32 37.98 41.11
C GLU A 11 -10.86 37.29 39.85
N LYS A 12 -10.44 36.05 39.61
CA LYS A 12 -10.85 35.22 38.47
C LYS A 12 -11.91 34.20 38.84
N LEU A 13 -12.42 34.24 40.07
CA LEU A 13 -13.34 33.25 40.62
C LEU A 13 -14.72 33.87 40.91
N ILE A 14 -15.75 33.12 40.54
CA ILE A 14 -17.13 33.34 40.98
C ILE A 14 -17.44 32.23 41.99
N TYR A 15 -17.93 32.59 43.18
CA TYR A 15 -18.26 31.64 44.23
C TYR A 15 -19.77 31.52 44.41
N VAL A 16 -20.26 30.29 44.49
CA VAL A 16 -21.65 29.97 44.80
C VAL A 16 -21.70 28.81 45.79
N GLN A 17 -22.60 28.90 46.76
CA GLN A 17 -22.88 27.83 47.71
C GLN A 17 -24.24 27.22 47.42
N LYS A 18 -24.31 25.89 47.34
CA LYS A 18 -25.57 25.15 47.15
C LYS A 18 -25.75 24.12 48.25
N ASN A 19 -26.97 24.04 48.79
CA ASN A 19 -27.33 23.04 49.80
C ASN A 19 -28.25 21.99 49.16
N GLY A 20 -27.99 20.71 49.40
CA GLY A 20 -28.79 19.60 48.90
C GLY A 20 -27.94 18.49 48.27
N ARG A 21 -28.57 17.64 47.46
CA ARG A 21 -27.90 16.58 46.71
C ARG A 21 -28.13 16.81 45.22
N PHE A 22 -27.04 17.06 44.51
CA PHE A 22 -27.06 17.35 43.08
C PHE A 22 -26.22 16.34 42.32
N GLU A 23 -26.71 15.95 41.14
CA GLU A 23 -25.87 15.40 40.07
C GLU A 23 -24.99 16.53 39.52
N GLU A 24 -23.74 16.23 39.12
CA GLU A 24 -22.75 17.25 38.74
C GLU A 24 -23.24 18.16 37.59
N ASP A 25 -23.88 17.59 36.57
CA ASP A 25 -24.44 18.35 35.45
C ASP A 25 -25.57 19.29 35.89
N ARG A 26 -26.46 18.83 36.77
CA ARG A 26 -27.55 19.66 37.31
C ARG A 26 -27.03 20.76 38.22
N LEU A 27 -26.00 20.47 39.03
CA LEU A 27 -25.34 21.46 39.87
C LEU A 27 -24.78 22.60 39.00
N PHE A 28 -24.13 22.26 37.89
CA PHE A 28 -23.61 23.25 36.96
C PHE A 28 -24.73 24.09 36.33
N GLU A 29 -25.79 23.45 35.81
CA GLU A 29 -26.94 24.16 35.23
C GLU A 29 -27.59 25.15 36.20
N GLU A 30 -27.80 24.73 37.45
CA GLU A 30 -28.39 25.59 38.48
C GLU A 30 -27.50 26.80 38.81
N ILE A 31 -26.19 26.61 38.89
CA ILE A 31 -25.26 27.70 39.21
C ILE A 31 -25.14 28.67 38.03
N ILE A 32 -25.07 28.16 36.81
CA ILE A 32 -25.06 28.98 35.59
C ILE A 32 -26.30 29.88 35.52
N LYS A 33 -27.46 29.33 35.87
CA LYS A 33 -28.73 30.07 35.92
C LYS A 33 -28.74 31.11 37.04
N GLU A 34 -28.24 30.79 38.23
CA GLU A 34 -28.16 31.74 39.35
C GLU A 34 -27.23 32.92 39.05
N CYS A 35 -26.10 32.65 38.38
CA CYS A 35 -25.10 33.66 38.02
C CYS A 35 -25.46 34.46 36.75
N ASP A 36 -26.60 34.21 36.12
CA ASP A 36 -27.01 34.81 34.82
C ASP A 36 -25.92 34.72 33.74
N ILE A 37 -25.25 33.57 33.64
CA ILE A 37 -24.14 33.35 32.70
C ILE A 37 -24.70 33.01 31.31
N LYS A 38 -24.55 33.94 30.36
CA LYS A 38 -25.04 33.79 28.97
C LYS A 38 -24.34 32.69 28.17
N ASN A 39 -23.04 32.48 28.38
CA ASN A 39 -22.21 31.52 27.65
C ASN A 39 -21.59 30.48 28.60
N PRO A 40 -22.34 29.43 28.99
CA PRO A 40 -21.89 28.46 30.01
C PRO A 40 -20.62 27.70 29.61
N PHE A 41 -20.43 27.46 28.30
CA PHE A 41 -19.28 26.75 27.76
C PHE A 41 -17.94 27.48 27.91
N GLU A 42 -17.98 28.78 28.22
CA GLU A 42 -16.78 29.58 28.50
C GLU A 42 -16.31 29.45 29.94
N TYR A 43 -17.05 28.73 30.79
CA TYR A 43 -16.77 28.57 32.21
C TYR A 43 -16.46 27.12 32.56
N GLN A 44 -15.60 26.96 33.56
CA GLN A 44 -15.38 25.68 34.23
C GLN A 44 -15.75 25.81 35.69
N ILE A 45 -16.24 24.71 36.26
CA ILE A 45 -16.56 24.60 37.68
C ILE A 45 -15.53 23.70 38.37
N ALA A 46 -15.15 24.11 39.58
CA ALA A 46 -14.48 23.29 40.57
C ALA A 46 -15.34 23.34 41.84
N PHE A 47 -15.57 22.22 42.49
CA PHE A 47 -16.40 22.19 43.69
C PHE A 47 -15.81 21.31 44.80
N LEU A 48 -16.04 21.74 46.03
CA LEU A 48 -15.76 20.98 47.24
C LEU A 48 -17.11 20.64 47.88
N LYS A 49 -17.35 19.36 48.11
CA LYS A 49 -18.53 18.87 48.82
C LYS A 49 -18.17 18.59 50.28
N GLN A 50 -18.93 19.15 51.20
CA GLN A 50 -18.87 18.86 52.63
C GLN A 50 -20.31 18.58 53.09
N ASP A 51 -20.57 17.34 53.48
CA ASP A 51 -21.92 16.85 53.79
C ASP A 51 -22.91 17.10 52.63
N GLU A 52 -23.92 17.93 52.85
CA GLU A 52 -24.92 18.33 51.84
C GLU A 52 -24.67 19.75 51.31
N ILE A 53 -23.49 20.32 51.57
CA ILE A 53 -23.11 21.65 51.11
C ILE A 53 -22.06 21.52 49.99
N TYR A 54 -22.34 22.17 48.86
CA TYR A 54 -21.46 22.28 47.72
C TYR A 54 -20.89 23.70 47.67
N HIS A 55 -19.58 23.81 47.81
CA HIS A 55 -18.83 25.04 47.63
C HIS A 55 -18.26 25.08 46.21
N CYS A 56 -18.89 25.86 45.35
CA CYS A 56 -18.61 25.87 43.93
C CYS A 56 -17.87 27.14 43.53
N PHE A 57 -16.81 26.96 42.76
CA PHE A 57 -16.02 28.03 42.16
C PHE A 57 -16.08 27.91 40.66
N LEU A 58 -16.44 29.00 39.98
CA LEU A 58 -16.44 29.09 38.53
C LEU A 58 -15.34 30.03 38.09
N SER A 59 -14.65 29.66 37.02
CA SER A 59 -13.72 30.55 36.34
C SER A 59 -13.90 30.43 34.84
N ARG A 60 -13.66 31.52 34.12
CA ARG A 60 -13.64 31.48 32.67
C ARG A 60 -12.45 30.64 32.21
N VAL A 61 -12.64 29.88 31.14
CA VAL A 61 -11.60 29.05 30.52
C VAL A 61 -10.36 29.88 30.14
N GLU A 62 -10.55 31.14 29.73
CA GLU A 62 -9.45 32.07 29.40
C GLU A 62 -8.55 32.41 30.59
N ASN A 63 -9.09 32.38 31.81
CA ASN A 63 -8.38 32.67 33.05
C ASN A 63 -7.60 31.46 33.58
N LEU A 64 -7.85 30.28 33.04
CA LEU A 64 -7.24 29.04 33.51
C LEU A 64 -5.81 28.88 32.95
N PRO A 65 -4.79 28.82 33.82
CA PRO A 65 -3.40 28.68 33.38
C PRO A 65 -3.17 27.37 32.64
N LYS A 66 -2.17 27.28 31.75
CA LYS A 66 -1.83 26.08 30.95
C LYS A 66 -1.03 25.00 31.71
N CYS A 67 -1.55 24.51 32.85
CA CYS A 67 -0.97 23.44 33.68
C CYS A 67 -1.79 22.11 33.67
N LEU A 68 -1.30 21.09 34.40
CA LEU A 68 -1.99 19.79 34.57
C LEU A 68 -3.13 19.85 35.61
N ALA A 69 -2.96 20.64 36.67
CA ALA A 69 -3.95 20.84 37.71
C ALA A 69 -3.95 22.30 38.16
N CYS A 70 -5.14 22.88 38.25
CA CYS A 70 -5.36 24.20 38.80
C CYS A 70 -6.60 24.22 39.68
N PHE A 71 -6.45 24.69 40.91
CA PHE A 71 -7.54 24.79 41.87
C PHE A 71 -7.79 26.24 42.31
N PRO A 72 -9.01 26.53 42.80
CA PRO A 72 -9.33 27.80 43.45
C PRO A 72 -8.35 28.14 44.58
N LYS A 73 -7.95 29.40 44.69
CA LYS A 73 -7.07 29.89 45.77
C LYS A 73 -7.59 29.57 47.17
N ALA A 74 -8.92 29.60 47.37
CA ALA A 74 -9.56 29.21 48.62
C ALA A 74 -9.15 27.81 49.11
N PHE A 75 -8.78 26.88 48.23
CA PHE A 75 -8.46 25.52 48.66
C PHE A 75 -7.01 25.34 49.10
N ILE A 76 -6.14 26.34 48.90
CA ILE A 76 -4.71 26.23 49.24
C ILE A 76 -4.44 26.39 50.75
N PHE A 77 -5.45 26.83 51.51
CA PHE A 77 -5.34 27.13 52.93
C PHE A 77 -5.81 25.97 53.83
N LYS A 78 -6.41 24.94 53.24
CA LYS A 78 -6.80 23.70 53.93
C LYS A 78 -5.67 22.99 54.69
N PRO A 79 -4.38 23.01 54.27
CA PRO A 79 -3.33 22.33 55.04
C PRO A 79 -2.79 23.15 56.22
N LEU A 80 -3.24 24.40 56.44
CA LEU A 80 -2.60 25.29 57.42
C LEU A 80 -2.62 24.74 58.84
N PHE A 81 -3.78 24.29 59.32
CA PHE A 81 -3.90 23.72 60.66
C PHE A 81 -3.30 22.31 60.72
N LYS A 82 -3.66 21.42 59.78
CA LYS A 82 -3.16 20.03 59.74
C LYS A 82 -1.64 19.89 59.68
N ASN A 83 -0.95 20.83 59.03
CA ASN A 83 0.51 20.83 58.94
C ASN A 83 1.18 21.69 60.03
N ASN A 84 0.44 22.05 61.09
CA ASN A 84 0.92 22.85 62.23
C ASN A 84 1.52 24.21 61.82
N LEU A 85 1.02 24.83 60.75
CA LEU A 85 1.45 26.16 60.31
C LEU A 85 0.72 27.27 61.10
N ILE A 86 -0.43 26.92 61.65
CA ILE A 86 -1.20 27.70 62.60
C ILE A 86 -1.65 26.80 63.76
N GLU A 87 -1.83 27.41 64.93
CA GLU A 87 -2.27 26.69 66.14
C GLU A 87 -3.80 26.63 66.26
N LYS A 88 -4.50 27.53 65.55
CA LYS A 88 -5.94 27.71 65.62
C LYS A 88 -6.63 27.00 64.47
N ASN A 89 -7.71 26.29 64.78
CA ASN A 89 -8.42 25.44 63.82
C ASN A 89 -9.55 26.20 63.10
N ASN A 90 -10.09 27.23 63.76
CA ASN A 90 -11.05 28.14 63.16
C ASN A 90 -10.32 29.43 62.79
N PHE A 91 -10.27 29.74 61.50
CA PHE A 91 -9.51 30.89 61.01
C PHE A 91 -10.17 31.52 59.78
N CYS A 92 -9.88 32.81 59.57
CA CYS A 92 -10.26 33.54 58.38
C CYS A 92 -9.00 33.91 57.59
N PHE A 93 -8.93 33.52 56.33
CA PHE A 93 -7.91 34.05 55.43
C PHE A 93 -8.42 35.34 54.77
N LEU A 94 -7.60 36.38 54.80
CA LEU A 94 -7.89 37.71 54.27
C LEU A 94 -6.86 38.06 53.20
N GLU A 95 -7.36 38.45 52.04
CA GLU A 95 -6.54 38.99 50.95
C GLU A 95 -7.15 40.28 50.43
N LEU A 96 -6.30 41.28 50.25
CA LEU A 96 -6.66 42.53 49.59
C LEU A 96 -5.95 42.55 48.25
N TYR A 97 -6.72 42.65 47.18
CA TYR A 97 -6.19 42.72 45.82
C TYR A 97 -6.88 43.85 45.06
N LEU A 98 -6.10 44.84 44.62
CA LEU A 98 -6.61 46.09 44.07
C LEU A 98 -7.63 46.73 45.04
N ASP A 99 -8.86 46.97 44.59
CA ASP A 99 -9.94 47.55 45.39
C ASP A 99 -10.94 46.49 45.89
N GLU A 100 -10.49 45.25 46.12
CA GLU A 100 -11.35 44.15 46.55
C GLU A 100 -10.77 43.41 47.75
N VAL A 101 -11.63 43.12 48.73
CA VAL A 101 -11.31 42.35 49.93
C VAL A 101 -11.97 40.98 49.84
N TYR A 102 -11.15 39.95 50.00
CA TYR A 102 -11.53 38.55 49.93
C TYR A 102 -11.36 37.91 51.30
N LEU A 103 -12.44 37.31 51.82
CA LEU A 103 -12.45 36.58 53.08
C LEU A 103 -12.82 35.12 52.83
N CYS A 104 -11.96 34.20 53.27
CA CYS A 104 -12.23 32.76 53.27
C CYS A 104 -12.31 32.28 54.71
N PHE A 105 -13.44 31.71 55.11
CA PHE A 105 -13.68 31.23 56.46
C PHE A 105 -13.47 29.72 56.54
N TYR A 106 -12.76 29.27 57.57
CA TYR A 106 -12.50 27.87 57.86
C TYR A 106 -12.88 27.59 59.31
N GLU A 107 -13.60 26.50 59.52
CA GLU A 107 -14.02 26.03 60.83
C GLU A 107 -13.70 24.54 60.89
N GLN A 108 -12.99 24.13 61.93
CA GLN A 108 -12.51 22.75 62.08
C GLN A 108 -11.76 22.24 60.83
N ASP A 109 -10.87 23.08 60.26
CA ASP A 109 -10.05 22.78 59.08
C ASP A 109 -10.85 22.57 57.78
N ASN A 110 -12.14 22.88 57.80
CA ASN A 110 -13.04 22.78 56.67
C ASN A 110 -13.40 24.17 56.15
N PHE A 111 -13.30 24.34 54.84
CA PHE A 111 -13.73 25.57 54.17
C PHE A 111 -15.25 25.76 54.33
N LYS A 112 -15.69 26.88 54.89
CA LYS A 112 -17.11 27.16 55.18
C LYS A 112 -17.73 28.20 54.28
N ALA A 113 -17.02 29.28 54.00
CA ALA A 113 -17.58 30.39 53.25
C ALA A 113 -16.52 31.24 52.57
N PHE A 114 -16.93 31.88 51.47
CA PHE A 114 -16.17 32.92 50.81
C PHE A 114 -17.01 34.18 50.69
N LYS A 115 -16.44 35.32 51.07
CA LYS A 115 -17.06 36.64 50.97
C LYS A 115 -16.14 37.59 50.22
N LYS A 116 -16.75 38.43 49.39
CA LYS A 116 -16.07 39.43 48.56
C LYS A 116 -16.70 40.79 48.83
N PHE A 117 -15.87 41.79 49.10
CA PHE A 117 -16.28 43.18 49.33
C PHE A 117 -15.46 44.12 48.46
N LYS A 118 -16.06 45.27 48.11
CA LYS A 118 -15.33 46.37 47.48
C LYS A 118 -14.63 47.18 48.57
N TYR A 119 -13.31 47.29 48.49
CA TYR A 119 -12.50 48.03 49.44
C TYR A 119 -12.86 49.52 49.40
N GLU A 120 -12.96 50.13 50.57
CA GLU A 120 -13.10 51.57 50.75
C GLU A 120 -11.97 52.07 51.65
N LYS A 121 -11.44 53.27 51.34
CA LYS A 121 -10.30 53.84 52.09
C LYS A 121 -10.66 54.24 53.52
N ASP A 122 -11.91 54.63 53.74
CA ASP A 122 -12.42 54.93 55.08
C ASP A 122 -12.71 53.61 55.81
N MET A 123 -11.78 53.21 56.67
CA MET A 123 -11.82 51.90 57.33
C MET A 123 -12.97 51.74 58.31
N GLU A 124 -13.36 52.82 58.99
CA GLU A 124 -14.43 52.77 59.99
C GLU A 124 -15.76 52.56 59.29
N LEU A 125 -16.02 53.36 58.25
CA LEU A 125 -17.18 53.21 57.38
C LEU A 125 -17.18 51.86 56.64
N PHE A 126 -16.01 51.41 56.19
CA PHE A 126 -15.86 50.12 55.50
C PHE A 126 -16.25 48.96 56.41
N LEU A 127 -15.73 48.93 57.65
CA LEU A 127 -16.05 47.88 58.62
C LEU A 127 -17.53 47.88 59.01
N GLU A 128 -18.13 49.06 59.18
CA GLU A 128 -19.56 49.19 59.46
C GLU A 128 -20.43 48.65 58.31
N LYS A 129 -20.13 49.04 57.06
CA LYS A 129 -20.90 48.58 55.89
C LYS A 129 -20.76 47.09 55.60
N THR A 130 -19.56 46.54 55.81
CA THR A 130 -19.26 45.15 55.44
C THR A 130 -19.57 44.15 56.53
N HIS A 131 -19.81 44.63 57.76
CA HIS A 131 -20.03 43.80 58.93
C HIS A 131 -18.97 42.71 59.12
N ILE A 132 -17.70 43.01 58.80
CA ILE A 132 -16.60 42.03 58.85
C ILE A 132 -16.39 41.53 60.28
N LEU A 133 -16.57 42.39 61.28
CA LEU A 133 -16.41 42.00 62.69
C LEU A 133 -17.47 40.98 63.11
N GLU A 134 -18.72 41.21 62.71
CA GLU A 134 -19.84 40.33 62.95
C GLU A 134 -19.69 39.01 62.17
N LEU A 135 -19.15 39.05 60.95
CA LEU A 135 -18.84 37.84 60.18
C LEU A 135 -17.75 37.00 60.85
N LEU A 136 -16.68 37.63 61.35
CA LEU A 136 -15.62 36.94 62.10
C LEU A 136 -16.17 36.26 63.36
N GLN A 137 -17.11 36.91 64.06
CA GLN A 137 -17.80 36.32 65.21
C GLN A 137 -18.74 35.19 64.80
N TYR A 138 -19.53 35.38 63.74
CA TYR A 138 -20.49 34.39 63.24
C TYR A 138 -19.81 33.07 62.83
N TYR A 139 -18.63 33.15 62.20
CA TYR A 139 -17.83 31.98 61.82
C TYR A 139 -16.83 31.55 62.90
N GLU A 140 -16.94 32.10 64.13
CA GLU A 140 -16.08 31.77 65.27
C GLU A 140 -14.58 31.79 64.94
N SER A 141 -14.16 32.76 64.11
CA SER A 141 -12.78 32.85 63.63
C SER A 141 -11.85 33.29 64.76
N GLU A 142 -10.99 32.38 65.22
CA GLU A 142 -10.04 32.65 66.30
C GLU A 142 -8.86 33.53 65.85
N ILE A 143 -8.53 33.48 64.56
CA ILE A 143 -7.41 34.22 63.98
C ILE A 143 -7.67 34.63 62.54
N VAL A 144 -7.22 35.83 62.17
CA VAL A 144 -7.20 36.32 60.78
C VAL A 144 -5.79 36.15 60.21
N ILE A 145 -5.68 35.56 59.03
CA ILE A 145 -4.42 35.25 58.37
C ILE A 145 -4.35 36.01 57.05
N SER A 146 -3.20 36.61 56.73
CA SER A 146 -2.94 37.25 55.44
C SER A 146 -1.50 36.98 54.99
N PHE A 147 -1.23 36.98 53.69
CA PHE A 147 0.16 37.02 53.19
C PHE A 147 0.79 38.41 53.33
N GLU A 148 -0.04 39.45 53.35
CA GLU A 148 0.41 40.84 53.33
C GLU A 148 -0.08 41.62 54.54
N ASN A 149 0.78 42.48 55.09
CA ASN A 149 0.41 43.39 56.15
C ASN A 149 -0.21 44.66 55.57
N ASN A 150 -1.51 44.59 55.29
CA ASN A 150 -2.29 45.71 54.75
C ASN A 150 -2.95 46.56 55.86
N ASP A 151 -3.53 47.69 55.49
CA ASP A 151 -4.13 48.63 56.45
C ASP A 151 -5.34 48.03 57.18
N LEU A 152 -6.09 47.13 56.53
CA LEU A 152 -7.21 46.43 57.16
C LEU A 152 -6.73 45.49 58.27
N ILE A 153 -5.62 44.77 58.07
CA ILE A 153 -5.00 43.94 59.11
C ILE A 153 -4.52 44.79 60.30
N LYS A 154 -3.97 45.99 60.05
CA LYS A 154 -3.57 46.91 61.14
C LYS A 154 -4.80 47.34 61.94
N GLU A 155 -5.89 47.68 61.26
CA GLU A 155 -7.13 48.11 61.91
C GLU A 155 -7.79 46.99 62.71
N LEU A 156 -7.82 45.76 62.18
CA LEU A 156 -8.31 44.60 62.92
C LEU A 156 -7.46 44.32 64.19
N LYS A 157 -6.13 44.48 64.12
CA LYS A 157 -5.26 44.40 65.30
C LYS A 157 -5.57 45.49 66.33
N ASN A 158 -5.84 46.73 65.88
CA ASN A 158 -6.22 47.83 66.78
C ASN A 158 -7.53 47.51 67.54
N LYS A 159 -8.45 46.79 66.89
CA LYS A 159 -9.69 46.28 67.49
C LYS A 159 -9.51 44.96 68.27
N ALA A 160 -8.28 44.63 68.65
CA ALA A 160 -7.89 43.45 69.43
C ALA A 160 -8.19 42.08 68.79
N ILE A 161 -8.31 42.01 67.46
CA ILE A 161 -8.46 40.74 66.74
C ILE A 161 -7.07 40.11 66.52
N ALA A 162 -6.95 38.83 66.85
CA ALA A 162 -5.73 38.07 66.61
C ALA A 162 -5.47 37.97 65.09
N CYS A 163 -4.34 38.52 64.64
CA CYS A 163 -3.97 38.52 63.23
C CYS A 163 -2.54 37.98 63.03
N LYS A 164 -2.33 37.12 62.03
CA LYS A 164 -1.03 36.54 61.67
C LYS A 164 -0.69 36.79 60.21
N ILE A 165 0.55 37.22 59.94
CA ILE A 165 1.08 37.28 58.58
C ILE A 165 1.77 35.95 58.28
N LEU A 166 1.40 35.33 57.15
CA LEU A 166 1.96 34.06 56.72
C LEU A 166 3.12 34.31 55.73
N GLU A 167 4.32 33.86 56.06
CA GLU A 167 5.51 34.04 55.19
C GLU A 167 5.67 32.91 54.14
N GLN A 168 4.70 32.00 54.05
CA GLN A 168 4.81 30.84 53.16
C GLN A 168 4.58 31.20 51.69
N ASN A 169 5.26 30.47 50.79
CA ASN A 169 5.03 30.55 49.36
C ASN A 169 3.73 29.84 48.99
N GLU A 170 2.84 30.53 48.26
CA GLU A 170 1.57 29.99 47.76
C GLU A 170 1.74 28.66 47.00
N ASN A 171 2.79 28.52 46.20
CA ASN A 171 3.06 27.28 45.46
C ASN A 171 3.36 26.10 46.39
N LYS A 172 4.03 26.37 47.52
CA LYS A 172 4.32 25.34 48.53
C LYS A 172 3.04 24.93 49.26
N LEU A 173 2.17 25.89 49.58
CA LEU A 173 0.87 25.60 50.17
C LEU A 173 -0.04 24.82 49.21
N ALA A 174 0.00 25.17 47.93
CA ALA A 174 -0.69 24.43 46.88
C ALA A 174 -0.23 22.96 46.81
N GLU A 175 1.09 22.70 46.82
CA GLU A 175 1.63 21.34 46.88
C GLU A 175 1.17 20.57 48.13
N LEU A 176 1.18 21.23 49.30
CA LEU A 176 0.73 20.64 50.57
C LEU A 176 -0.78 20.40 50.61
N SER A 177 -1.57 21.08 49.77
CA SER A 177 -3.03 20.95 49.74
C SER A 177 -3.49 19.72 48.97
N VAL A 178 -2.73 19.26 47.98
CA VAL A 178 -3.11 18.15 47.09
C VAL A 178 -3.58 16.88 47.82
N PRO A 179 -2.93 16.41 48.89
CA PRO A 179 -3.37 15.21 49.61
C PRO A 179 -4.75 15.36 50.27
N PHE A 180 -5.21 16.59 50.50
CA PHE A 180 -6.47 16.90 51.19
C PHE A 180 -7.60 17.30 50.22
N LEU A 181 -7.33 17.28 48.92
CA LEU A 181 -8.23 17.77 47.87
C LEU A 181 -8.71 16.63 46.98
N ASP A 182 -10.03 16.56 46.80
CA ASP A 182 -10.66 15.58 45.90
C ASP A 182 -10.49 15.97 44.44
N LYS A 183 -10.67 15.01 43.53
CA LYS A 183 -10.57 15.26 42.07
C LYS A 183 -11.47 16.39 41.58
N ASN A 184 -12.63 16.59 42.23
CA ASN A 184 -13.64 17.58 41.84
C ASN A 184 -13.30 19.01 42.28
N THR A 185 -12.30 19.17 43.16
CA THR A 185 -11.80 20.49 43.59
C THR A 185 -10.85 21.14 42.58
N ASN A 186 -10.47 20.39 41.54
CA ASN A 186 -9.66 20.86 40.42
C ASN A 186 -10.58 21.35 39.29
N PHE A 187 -10.19 22.42 38.60
CA PHE A 187 -10.85 22.76 37.34
C PHE A 187 -10.56 21.65 36.34
N ILE A 188 -11.62 21.01 35.81
CA ILE A 188 -11.50 19.93 34.85
C ILE A 188 -10.94 20.49 33.56
N LYS A 189 -9.62 20.46 33.43
CA LYS A 189 -8.98 20.54 32.14
C LYS A 189 -9.27 19.27 31.38
N ILE A 190 -10.27 19.35 30.53
CA ILE A 190 -10.17 18.64 29.28
C ILE A 190 -8.97 19.28 28.58
N SER A 191 -7.76 18.72 28.74
CA SER A 191 -6.65 18.94 27.81
C SER A 191 -7.07 18.28 26.50
N LYS A 192 -8.10 18.83 25.90
CA LYS A 192 -8.58 18.46 24.60
C LYS A 192 -7.52 19.11 23.71
N LYS A 193 -6.42 18.39 23.47
CA LYS A 193 -5.86 18.38 22.12
C LYS A 193 -7.01 17.90 21.25
N ILE A 194 -7.94 18.80 20.94
CA ILE A 194 -8.99 18.57 19.96
C ILE A 194 -8.17 18.57 18.68
N PHE A 195 -7.63 17.42 18.33
CA PHE A 195 -7.28 17.17 16.95
C PHE A 195 -8.63 17.29 16.23
N PRO A 196 -8.86 18.40 15.51
CA PRO A 196 -10.19 18.70 15.00
C PRO A 196 -10.67 17.52 14.17
N TYR A 197 -11.97 17.21 14.25
CA TYR A 197 -12.54 16.10 13.47
C TYR A 197 -12.19 16.21 11.99
N TYR A 198 -12.11 17.43 11.44
CA TYR A 198 -11.67 17.67 10.06
C TYR A 198 -10.22 17.23 9.81
N ILE A 199 -9.28 17.44 10.74
CA ILE A 199 -7.89 17.00 10.56
C ILE A 199 -7.81 15.47 10.63
N LYS A 200 -8.58 14.82 11.54
CA LYS A 200 -8.66 13.35 11.57
C LYS A 200 -9.22 12.78 10.26
N LEU A 201 -10.25 13.40 9.70
CA LEU A 201 -10.81 13.04 8.40
C LEU A 201 -9.81 13.25 7.27
N VAL A 202 -9.04 14.33 7.28
CA VAL A 202 -7.96 14.57 6.31
C VAL A 202 -6.90 13.47 6.38
N PHE A 203 -6.45 13.07 7.57
CA PHE A 203 -5.50 11.95 7.71
C PHE A 203 -6.08 10.61 7.24
N LEU A 204 -7.34 10.32 7.58
CA LEU A 204 -8.03 9.11 7.14
C LEU A 204 -8.13 9.07 5.60
N PHE A 205 -8.53 10.19 5.00
CA PHE A 205 -8.58 10.34 3.55
C PHE A 205 -7.20 10.13 2.93
N LEU A 206 -6.15 10.77 3.45
CA LEU A 206 -4.79 10.64 2.93
C LEU A 206 -4.30 9.20 2.98
N LEU A 207 -4.59 8.48 4.07
CA LEU A 207 -4.23 7.06 4.22
C LEU A 207 -4.96 6.18 3.20
N SER A 208 -6.27 6.40 3.01
CA SER A 208 -7.08 5.67 2.03
C SER A 208 -6.64 5.97 0.58
N PHE A 209 -6.32 7.22 0.28
CA PHE A 209 -5.84 7.63 -1.03
C PHE A 209 -4.47 7.02 -1.35
N LEU A 210 -3.52 7.08 -0.42
CA LEU A 210 -2.18 6.51 -0.60
C LEU A 210 -2.22 4.99 -0.76
N SER A 211 -3.05 4.29 -0.01
CA SER A 211 -3.19 2.83 -0.13
C SER A 211 -3.79 2.42 -1.48
N LEU A 212 -4.88 3.06 -1.91
CA LEU A 212 -5.48 2.82 -3.24
C LEU A 212 -4.50 3.15 -4.38
N SER A 213 -3.80 4.28 -4.28
CA SER A 213 -2.78 4.68 -5.25
C SER A 213 -1.63 3.70 -5.31
N GLY A 214 -1.16 3.21 -4.15
CA GLY A 214 -0.12 2.19 -4.06
C GLY A 214 -0.50 0.89 -4.74
N ILE A 215 -1.74 0.42 -4.55
CA ILE A 215 -2.26 -0.79 -5.22
C ILE A 215 -2.31 -0.60 -6.74
N LEU A 216 -2.78 0.56 -7.21
CA LEU A 216 -2.83 0.89 -8.65
C LEU A 216 -1.43 0.95 -9.28
N ILE A 217 -0.47 1.57 -8.60
CA ILE A 217 0.92 1.64 -9.09
C ILE A 217 1.54 0.24 -9.12
N PHE A 218 1.31 -0.57 -8.08
CA PHE A 218 1.86 -1.93 -8.01
C PHE A 218 1.30 -2.85 -9.10
N THR A 219 -0.02 -2.82 -9.31
CA THR A 219 -0.68 -3.59 -10.37
C THR A 219 -0.23 -3.14 -11.77
N ASN A 220 -0.16 -1.83 -12.02
CA ASN A 220 0.38 -1.31 -13.28
C ASN A 220 1.86 -1.67 -13.49
N PHE A 221 2.66 -1.69 -12.42
CA PHE A 221 4.06 -2.11 -12.50
C PHE A 221 4.22 -3.58 -12.87
N LEU A 222 3.43 -4.47 -12.25
CA LEU A 222 3.41 -5.90 -12.61
C LEU A 222 3.00 -6.10 -14.08
N ASN A 223 1.90 -5.46 -14.51
CA ASN A 223 1.42 -5.51 -15.89
C ASN A 223 2.48 -4.97 -16.88
N TYR A 224 3.17 -3.89 -16.52
CA TYR A 224 4.26 -3.34 -17.34
C TYR A 224 5.43 -4.31 -17.45
N GLN A 225 5.84 -4.95 -16.35
CA GLN A 225 6.92 -5.92 -16.35
C GLN A 225 6.59 -7.16 -17.19
N GLU A 226 5.36 -7.66 -17.10
CA GLU A 226 4.86 -8.77 -17.90
C GLU A 226 4.81 -8.41 -19.39
N ASN A 227 4.26 -7.25 -19.74
CA ASN A 227 4.23 -6.76 -21.13
C ASN A 227 5.63 -6.58 -21.72
N LYS A 228 6.58 -6.06 -20.93
CA LYS A 228 7.98 -5.92 -21.38
C LYS A 228 8.61 -7.29 -21.65
N ASN A 229 8.34 -8.28 -20.81
CA ASN A 229 8.81 -9.65 -21.02
C ASN A 229 8.18 -10.28 -22.27
N LEU A 230 6.87 -10.14 -22.45
CA LEU A 230 6.15 -10.62 -23.64
C LEU A 230 6.67 -9.97 -24.92
N GLN A 231 6.90 -8.65 -24.91
CA GLN A 231 7.45 -7.94 -26.07
C GLN A 231 8.86 -8.44 -26.42
N THR A 232 9.69 -8.72 -25.41
CA THR A 232 11.04 -9.26 -25.60
C THR A 232 10.98 -10.68 -26.16
N GLN A 233 10.11 -11.55 -25.63
CA GLN A 233 9.91 -12.91 -26.14
C GLN A 233 9.35 -12.94 -27.56
N SER A 234 8.40 -12.03 -27.87
CA SER A 234 7.85 -11.88 -29.22
C SER A 234 8.95 -11.48 -30.22
N LYS A 235 9.80 -10.52 -29.85
CA LYS A 235 10.93 -10.10 -30.70
C LYS A 235 11.92 -11.25 -30.96
N ILE A 236 12.27 -12.01 -29.91
CA ILE A 236 13.13 -13.20 -30.05
C ILE A 236 12.47 -14.25 -30.95
N SER A 237 11.16 -14.44 -30.85
CA SER A 237 10.42 -15.42 -31.67
C SER A 237 10.34 -14.99 -33.14
N GLN A 238 10.12 -13.70 -33.40
CA GLN A 238 10.17 -13.14 -34.76
C GLN A 238 11.56 -13.27 -35.38
N ASP A 239 12.62 -12.96 -34.62
CA ASP A 239 14.00 -13.13 -35.10
C ASP A 239 14.32 -14.59 -35.42
N LYS A 240 13.82 -15.54 -34.61
CA LYS A 240 13.95 -16.98 -34.89
C LYS A 240 13.19 -17.39 -36.15
N LEU A 241 11.95 -16.93 -36.33
CA LEU A 241 11.16 -17.20 -37.53
C LEU A 241 11.86 -16.68 -38.78
N TYR A 242 12.38 -15.46 -38.74
CA TYR A 242 13.10 -14.87 -39.86
C TYR A 242 14.38 -15.65 -40.21
N ARG A 243 15.13 -16.11 -39.21
CA ARG A 243 16.31 -16.97 -39.43
C ARG A 243 15.93 -18.30 -40.09
N LEU A 244 14.89 -18.96 -39.58
CA LEU A 244 14.40 -20.24 -40.12
C LEU A 244 13.89 -20.08 -41.55
N GLU A 245 13.17 -18.99 -41.84
CA GLU A 245 12.70 -18.68 -43.20
C GLU A 245 13.88 -18.47 -44.15
N LYS A 246 14.90 -17.72 -43.73
CA LYS A 246 16.12 -17.50 -44.51
C LYS A 246 16.88 -18.80 -44.77
N GLU A 247 17.07 -19.64 -43.75
CA GLU A 247 17.71 -20.96 -43.89
C GLU A 247 16.94 -21.87 -44.83
N LYS A 248 15.60 -21.91 -44.69
CA LYS A 248 14.74 -22.72 -45.56
C LYS A 248 14.82 -22.24 -47.00
N ASN A 249 14.82 -20.94 -47.25
CA ASN A 249 14.95 -20.37 -48.59
C ASN A 249 16.30 -20.72 -49.23
N ILE A 250 17.40 -20.64 -48.49
CA ILE A 250 18.72 -21.06 -48.99
C ILE A 250 18.72 -22.55 -49.38
N ILE A 251 18.13 -23.41 -48.56
CA ILE A 251 18.01 -24.84 -48.86
C ILE A 251 17.14 -25.07 -50.11
N LEU A 252 16.04 -24.32 -50.24
CA LEU A 252 15.09 -24.44 -51.34
C LEU A 252 15.71 -23.99 -52.67
N GLU A 253 16.45 -22.87 -52.66
CA GLU A 253 17.22 -22.39 -53.82
C GLU A 253 18.24 -23.42 -54.29
N LYS A 254 18.97 -24.05 -53.35
CA LYS A 254 19.93 -25.11 -53.69
C LYS A 254 19.24 -26.31 -54.34
N LYS A 255 18.12 -26.78 -53.76
CA LYS A 255 17.33 -27.89 -54.32
C LYS A 255 16.75 -27.56 -55.69
N LEU A 256 16.27 -26.34 -55.91
CA LEU A 256 15.78 -25.90 -57.22
C LEU A 256 16.89 -25.88 -58.27
N LYS A 257 18.09 -25.43 -57.91
CA LYS A 257 19.25 -25.45 -58.80
C LYS A 257 19.65 -26.88 -59.19
N ASP A 258 19.68 -27.79 -58.22
CA ASP A 258 19.98 -29.21 -58.46
C ASP A 258 18.89 -29.90 -59.29
N LEU A 259 17.62 -29.56 -59.08
CA LEU A 259 16.51 -30.08 -59.88
C LEU A 259 16.59 -29.60 -61.34
N ASN A 260 16.88 -28.31 -61.54
CA ASN A 260 17.02 -27.71 -62.87
C ASN A 260 18.19 -28.34 -63.63
N SER A 261 19.33 -28.60 -62.99
CA SER A 261 20.45 -29.30 -63.64
C SER A 261 20.07 -30.73 -64.04
N THR A 262 19.33 -31.43 -63.17
CA THR A 262 18.85 -32.79 -63.44
C THR A 262 17.86 -32.82 -64.61
N LEU A 263 16.92 -31.87 -64.66
CA LEU A 263 15.98 -31.74 -65.76
C LEU A 263 16.66 -31.44 -67.09
N TYR A 264 17.66 -30.54 -67.08
CA TYR A 264 18.47 -30.25 -68.27
C TYR A 264 19.15 -31.51 -68.81
N ASN A 265 19.81 -32.27 -67.94
CA ASN A 265 20.48 -33.52 -68.32
C ASN A 265 19.51 -34.57 -68.87
N LYS A 266 18.32 -34.70 -68.28
CA LYS A 266 17.28 -35.61 -68.80
C LYS A 266 16.77 -35.17 -70.16
N LYS A 267 16.61 -33.87 -70.38
CA LYS A 267 16.15 -33.33 -71.66
C LYS A 267 17.17 -33.59 -72.77
N THR A 268 18.45 -33.32 -72.53
CA THR A 268 19.51 -33.62 -73.52
C THR A 268 19.58 -35.11 -73.84
N LEU A 269 19.42 -35.99 -72.85
CA LEU A 269 19.40 -37.43 -73.08
C LEU A 269 18.16 -37.87 -73.89
N LEU A 270 17.01 -37.24 -73.65
CA LEU A 270 15.79 -37.46 -74.44
C LEU A 270 15.99 -37.03 -75.89
N ASP A 271 16.56 -35.84 -76.12
CA ASP A 271 16.83 -35.30 -77.47
C ASP A 271 17.80 -36.22 -78.24
N GLN A 272 18.81 -36.78 -77.55
CA GLN A 272 19.72 -37.78 -78.13
C GLN A 272 18.99 -39.06 -78.53
N ASN A 273 18.12 -39.57 -77.67
CA ASN A 273 17.33 -40.78 -77.97
C ASN A 273 16.36 -40.55 -79.13
N PHE A 274 15.72 -39.38 -79.22
CA PHE A 274 14.85 -39.04 -80.35
C PHE A 274 15.62 -39.01 -81.68
N ASN A 275 16.82 -38.42 -81.70
CA ASN A 275 17.66 -38.40 -82.89
C ASN A 275 18.05 -39.81 -83.34
N GLN A 276 18.35 -40.71 -82.40
CA GLN A 276 18.62 -42.12 -82.71
C GLN A 276 17.38 -42.85 -83.26
N LEU A 277 16.20 -42.58 -82.70
CA LEU A 277 14.93 -43.16 -83.16
C LEU A 277 14.58 -42.72 -84.59
N ASP A 278 14.74 -41.44 -84.90
CA ASP A 278 14.54 -40.89 -86.25
C ASP A 278 15.49 -41.53 -87.27
N GLU A 279 16.72 -41.83 -86.88
CA GLU A 279 17.71 -42.52 -87.71
C GLU A 279 17.31 -43.98 -87.98
N ILE A 280 16.75 -44.68 -86.97
CA ILE A 280 16.24 -46.04 -87.13
C ILE A 280 15.01 -46.05 -88.06
N ILE A 281 14.08 -45.11 -87.88
CA ILE A 281 12.84 -45.03 -88.67
C ILE A 281 13.13 -44.80 -90.16
N LYS A 282 14.10 -43.94 -90.49
CA LYS A 282 14.49 -43.67 -91.89
C LYS A 282 15.00 -44.91 -92.64
N ASN A 283 15.50 -45.91 -91.94
CA ASN A 283 16.16 -47.07 -92.53
C ASN A 283 15.28 -48.34 -92.61
N PHE A 284 14.00 -48.27 -92.20
CA PHE A 284 13.14 -49.45 -92.11
C PHE A 284 11.98 -49.45 -93.13
N LYS A 285 11.97 -50.41 -94.08
CA LYS A 285 10.83 -50.68 -94.99
C LYS A 285 10.08 -51.96 -94.56
N PRO A 286 8.80 -51.88 -94.15
CA PRO A 286 8.07 -53.04 -93.61
C PRO A 286 7.60 -54.02 -94.69
N ASN A 287 7.79 -55.32 -94.44
CA ASN A 287 7.17 -56.46 -95.15
C ASN A 287 6.62 -57.43 -94.08
N LYS A 288 5.46 -58.06 -94.30
CA LYS A 288 4.74 -58.92 -93.33
C LYS A 288 5.64 -60.01 -92.71
N ASP A 289 6.50 -60.63 -93.51
CA ASP A 289 7.41 -61.67 -93.02
C ASP A 289 8.50 -61.10 -92.11
N ARG A 290 9.02 -59.91 -92.42
CA ARG A 290 10.04 -59.24 -91.58
C ARG A 290 9.46 -58.80 -90.25
N ILE A 291 8.19 -58.39 -90.22
CA ILE A 291 7.50 -58.00 -88.97
C ILE A 291 7.34 -59.20 -88.05
N LEU A 292 7.01 -60.38 -88.59
CA LEU A 292 6.90 -61.61 -87.79
C LEU A 292 8.26 -62.03 -87.21
N ILE A 293 9.32 -61.96 -88.02
CA ILE A 293 10.70 -62.25 -87.59
C ILE A 293 11.12 -61.30 -86.46
N LEU A 294 10.89 -59.99 -86.62
CA LEU A 294 11.18 -58.98 -85.60
C LEU A 294 10.40 -59.22 -84.31
N LYS A 295 9.10 -59.53 -84.42
CA LYS A 295 8.26 -59.83 -83.26
C LYS A 295 8.81 -61.01 -82.46
N ASN A 296 9.22 -62.08 -83.12
CA ASN A 296 9.78 -63.26 -82.46
C ASN A 296 11.12 -62.95 -81.76
N ILE A 297 11.99 -62.15 -82.40
CA ILE A 297 13.26 -61.70 -81.81
C ILE A 297 13.01 -60.83 -80.58
N PHE A 298 12.12 -59.83 -80.67
CA PHE A 298 11.83 -58.95 -79.53
C PHE A 298 11.18 -59.70 -78.36
N ILE A 299 10.30 -60.68 -78.63
CA ILE A 299 9.74 -61.54 -77.58
C ILE A 299 10.86 -62.30 -76.87
N TRP A 300 11.79 -62.91 -77.63
CA TRP A 300 12.90 -63.66 -77.04
C TRP A 300 13.86 -62.78 -76.23
N LEU A 301 14.23 -61.60 -76.74
CA LEU A 301 15.07 -60.64 -76.03
C LEU A 301 14.42 -60.18 -74.73
N ASN A 302 13.12 -59.87 -74.75
CA ASN A 302 12.39 -59.42 -73.57
C ASN A 302 12.18 -60.54 -72.55
N GLN A 303 11.88 -61.77 -72.98
CA GLN A 303 11.71 -62.93 -72.09
C GLN A 303 12.98 -63.19 -71.26
N ASN A 304 14.15 -62.94 -71.84
CA ASN A 304 15.44 -63.16 -71.19
C ASN A 304 16.09 -61.86 -70.67
N SER A 305 15.38 -60.74 -70.69
CA SER A 305 15.87 -59.41 -70.26
C SER A 305 17.20 -58.99 -70.92
N LEU A 306 17.40 -59.35 -72.20
CA LEU A 306 18.64 -59.14 -72.93
C LEU A 306 18.68 -57.75 -73.56
N GLY A 307 19.61 -56.90 -73.11
CA GLY A 307 19.83 -55.57 -73.68
C GLY A 307 20.68 -55.60 -74.94
N ILE A 308 20.15 -55.08 -76.05
CA ILE A 308 20.83 -54.97 -77.35
C ILE A 308 21.24 -53.55 -77.68
N SER A 309 22.37 -53.41 -78.37
CA SER A 309 22.88 -52.14 -78.91
C SER A 309 22.46 -51.94 -80.37
N SER A 310 22.33 -53.03 -81.13
CA SER A 310 21.79 -52.97 -82.49
C SER A 310 21.14 -54.28 -82.95
N LEU A 311 20.15 -54.14 -83.83
CA LEU A 311 19.50 -55.25 -84.53
C LEU A 311 19.44 -54.94 -86.03
N LYS A 312 19.97 -55.82 -86.87
CA LYS A 312 19.96 -55.67 -88.33
C LYS A 312 19.44 -56.94 -88.99
N LEU A 313 18.58 -56.77 -90.00
CA LEU A 313 18.09 -57.86 -90.85
C LEU A 313 18.70 -57.74 -92.23
N LYS A 314 19.49 -58.72 -92.67
CA LYS A 314 20.12 -58.72 -94.00
C LYS A 314 20.04 -60.11 -94.62
N ASN A 315 19.41 -60.21 -95.80
CA ASN A 315 19.31 -61.46 -96.57
C ASN A 315 18.88 -62.68 -95.72
N TYR A 316 17.79 -62.54 -94.95
CA TYR A 316 17.26 -63.56 -94.02
C TYR A 316 18.12 -63.87 -92.78
N ASN A 317 19.31 -63.27 -92.66
CA ASN A 317 20.13 -63.32 -91.46
C ASN A 317 19.76 -62.20 -90.48
N ILE A 318 19.68 -62.57 -89.22
CA ILE A 318 19.41 -61.70 -88.08
C ILE A 318 20.73 -61.43 -87.38
N ILE A 319 21.16 -60.17 -87.37
CA ILE A 319 22.41 -59.75 -86.77
C ILE A 319 22.07 -58.97 -85.50
N ILE A 320 22.46 -59.49 -84.35
CA ILE A 320 22.18 -58.88 -83.04
C ILE A 320 23.50 -58.53 -82.38
N GLN A 321 23.63 -57.29 -81.92
CA GLN A 321 24.75 -56.82 -81.11
C GLN A 321 24.26 -56.45 -79.72
N PHE A 322 24.97 -56.90 -78.68
CA PHE A 322 24.56 -56.71 -77.28
C PHE A 322 25.23 -55.50 -76.65
N ASN A 323 24.62 -54.95 -75.59
CA ASN A 323 25.13 -53.78 -74.88
C ASN A 323 26.38 -54.07 -74.05
N ASN A 324 26.50 -55.29 -73.54
CA ASN A 324 27.59 -55.71 -72.66
C ASN A 324 27.87 -57.21 -72.83
N GLN A 325 29.00 -57.66 -72.27
CA GLN A 325 29.44 -59.04 -72.33
C GLN A 325 28.47 -60.00 -71.60
N GLU A 326 27.81 -59.55 -70.54
CA GLU A 326 26.85 -60.35 -69.77
C GLU A 326 25.65 -60.77 -70.62
N ASN A 327 24.98 -59.79 -71.26
CA ASN A 327 23.86 -60.04 -72.17
C ASN A 327 24.27 -60.92 -73.36
N TYR A 328 25.49 -60.78 -73.86
CA TYR A 328 26.01 -61.60 -74.95
C TYR A 328 26.19 -63.06 -74.54
N LEU A 329 26.78 -63.32 -73.37
CA LEU A 329 26.98 -64.68 -72.87
C LEU A 329 25.65 -65.36 -72.52
N ASP A 330 24.71 -64.61 -71.95
CA ASP A 330 23.37 -65.15 -71.63
C ASP A 330 22.55 -65.42 -72.88
N ALA A 331 22.68 -64.60 -73.93
CA ALA A 331 22.08 -64.87 -75.22
C ALA A 331 22.59 -66.16 -75.88
N LEU A 332 23.89 -66.47 -75.73
CA LEU A 332 24.48 -67.71 -76.24
C LEU A 332 24.02 -68.94 -75.45
N ARG A 333 23.77 -68.80 -74.14
CA ARG A 333 23.27 -69.89 -73.28
C ARG A 333 21.80 -70.20 -73.52
N ASN A 334 20.99 -69.17 -73.80
CA ASN A 334 19.53 -69.26 -73.91
C ASN A 334 19.03 -69.14 -75.36
N LEU A 335 19.81 -69.64 -76.32
CA LEU A 335 19.41 -69.63 -77.73
C LEU A 335 18.17 -70.53 -77.93
N LYS A 336 17.11 -69.98 -78.53
CA LYS A 336 15.90 -70.78 -78.87
C LYS A 336 16.18 -71.73 -80.02
N SER A 337 15.54 -72.90 -80.00
CA SER A 337 15.56 -73.91 -81.08
C SER A 337 15.14 -73.37 -82.44
N ASP A 338 14.27 -72.35 -82.46
CA ASP A 338 13.73 -71.76 -83.69
C ASP A 338 14.76 -70.92 -84.47
N PHE A 339 15.95 -70.69 -83.88
CA PHE A 339 17.04 -69.94 -84.49
C PHE A 339 18.31 -70.78 -84.54
N LYS A 340 18.93 -70.83 -85.71
CA LYS A 340 20.22 -71.46 -85.92
C LYS A 340 21.32 -70.42 -85.81
N LEU A 341 22.29 -70.64 -84.92
CA LEU A 341 23.48 -69.78 -84.81
C LEU A 341 24.41 -70.01 -86.01
N ILE A 342 24.55 -69.01 -86.87
CA ILE A 342 25.43 -69.06 -88.06
C ILE A 342 26.85 -68.69 -87.66
N SER A 343 27.01 -67.59 -86.92
CA SER A 343 28.32 -67.12 -86.50
C SER A 343 28.23 -66.23 -85.26
N LYS A 344 29.37 -66.11 -84.57
CA LYS A 344 29.52 -65.24 -83.41
C LYS A 344 30.80 -64.43 -83.52
N ASN A 345 30.77 -63.22 -82.97
CA ASN A 345 31.94 -62.35 -82.83
C ASN A 345 32.04 -61.87 -81.39
N ASP A 346 32.97 -62.49 -80.65
CA ASP A 346 33.17 -62.24 -79.23
C ASP A 346 33.70 -60.81 -78.95
N THR A 347 34.42 -60.20 -79.91
CA THR A 347 34.99 -58.84 -79.73
C THR A 347 33.96 -57.72 -79.86
N LEU A 348 32.91 -57.94 -80.65
CA LEU A 348 31.84 -56.96 -80.86
C LEU A 348 30.57 -57.32 -80.07
N TYR A 349 30.59 -58.40 -79.28
CA TYR A 349 29.42 -58.95 -78.59
C TYR A 349 28.25 -59.16 -79.55
N GLN A 350 28.50 -59.87 -80.65
CA GLN A 350 27.57 -59.98 -81.77
C GLN A 350 27.28 -61.44 -82.13
N ILE A 351 26.01 -61.75 -82.39
CA ILE A 351 25.56 -63.05 -82.92
C ILE A 351 24.85 -62.84 -84.26
N ILE A 352 25.04 -63.79 -85.17
CA ILE A 352 24.30 -63.87 -86.43
C ILE A 352 23.47 -65.16 -86.42
N LEU A 353 22.15 -64.99 -86.54
CA LEU A 353 21.16 -66.06 -86.49
C LEU A 353 20.45 -66.20 -87.83
N GLU A 354 20.12 -67.43 -88.19
CA GLU A 354 19.15 -67.79 -89.23
C GLU A 354 17.89 -68.33 -88.56
N LEU A 355 16.74 -68.25 -89.22
CA LEU A 355 15.56 -68.99 -88.78
C LEU A 355 15.71 -70.45 -89.20
N ASP A 356 15.47 -71.37 -88.28
CA ASP A 356 15.40 -72.79 -88.64
C ASP A 356 14.05 -73.04 -89.29
N HIS A 357 14.07 -73.25 -90.61
CA HIS A 357 12.92 -73.76 -91.35
C HIS A 357 12.99 -75.28 -91.22
N GLY A 358 12.26 -75.85 -90.26
CA GLY A 358 12.17 -77.30 -90.08
C GLY A 358 11.88 -78.05 -91.37
#